data_AF-A0A6L4Z292-F1
#
_entry.id   AF-A0A6L4Z292-F1
#
_cell.length_a   1.000
_cell.length_b   1.000
_cell.length_c   1.000
_cell.angle_alpha   90.00
_cell.angle_beta   90.00
_cell.angle_gamma   90.00
#
_symmetry.space_group_name_H-M   'P 1'
#
loop_
_entity.id
_entity.type
_entity.pdbx_description
1 polymer ?
#
loop_
_entity_poly.entity_id
_entity_poly.type
_entity_poly.pdbx_seq_one_letter_code
_entity_poly.pdbx_strand_id
1 'polypeptide(L)'
;MSVFNTYEEEIEKHEFMMGKCRGRLAVTLDILTDALTLVGMHGVYCHNTRFPNKPKLDIEQILKYLEDSKELVISVMEEIKKQKTLEKT
;
A
#
# COMPACT_ATOMS: atom_id res chain seq x y z
N MET A 1 7.86 -6.27 -8.11
CA MET A 1 7.06 -7.34 -7.46
C MET A 1 5.70 -6.75 -7.13
N SER A 2 4.62 -7.53 -7.27
CA SER A 2 3.27 -7.11 -6.89
C SER A 2 3.16 -6.98 -5.38
N VAL A 3 2.30 -6.08 -4.89
CA VAL A 3 2.02 -5.90 -3.46
C VAL A 3 1.61 -7.21 -2.78
N PHE A 4 0.94 -8.11 -3.49
CA PHE A 4 0.48 -9.40 -2.96
C PHE A 4 1.62 -10.35 -2.60
N ASN A 5 2.77 -10.24 -3.28
CA ASN A 5 3.94 -11.04 -2.95
C ASN A 5 4.76 -10.37 -1.84
N THR A 6 4.80 -9.04 -1.83
CA THR A 6 5.58 -8.27 -0.83
C THR A 6 4.96 -8.38 0.57
N TYR A 7 3.63 -8.39 0.66
CA TYR A 7 2.87 -8.38 1.92
C TYR A 7 2.01 -9.64 2.10
N GLU A 8 2.42 -10.77 1.51
CA GLU A 8 1.63 -12.02 1.47
C GLU A 8 1.16 -12.45 2.87
N GLU A 9 2.10 -12.55 3.82
CA GLU A 9 1.82 -12.99 5.19
C GLU A 9 0.86 -12.05 5.93
N GLU A 10 1.06 -10.73 5.80
CA GLU A 10 0.20 -9.74 6.46
C GLU A 10 -1.20 -9.71 5.84
N ILE A 11 -1.29 -9.85 4.51
CA ILE A 11 -2.57 -9.95 3.81
C ILE A 11 -3.31 -11.20 4.27
N GLU A 12 -2.67 -12.37 4.27
CA GLU A 12 -3.31 -13.63 4.70
C GLU A 12 -3.83 -13.53 6.13
N LYS A 13 -3.00 -13.04 7.05
CA LYS A 13 -3.35 -12.86 8.46
C LYS A 13 -4.54 -11.92 8.64
N HIS A 14 -4.53 -10.76 8.00
CA HIS A 14 -5.60 -9.77 8.15
C HIS A 14 -6.88 -10.20 7.44
N GLU A 15 -6.79 -10.85 6.28
CA GLU A 15 -7.94 -11.45 5.60
C GLU A 15 -8.60 -12.52 6.46
N PHE A 16 -7.81 -13.36 7.13
CA PHE A 16 -8.33 -14.38 8.05
C PHE A 16 -9.06 -13.75 9.24
N MET A 17 -8.51 -12.71 9.86
CA MET A 17 -9.09 -12.07 11.05
C MET A 17 -10.33 -11.22 10.74
N MET A 18 -10.36 -10.53 9.60
CA MET A 18 -11.33 -9.46 9.33
C MET A 18 -12.21 -9.69 8.09
N GLY A 19 -11.93 -10.75 7.33
CA GLY A 19 -12.48 -11.00 6.01
C GLY A 19 -11.74 -10.23 4.91
N LYS A 20 -11.88 -10.69 3.67
CA LYS A 20 -11.08 -10.27 2.52
C LYS A 20 -10.98 -8.76 2.31
N CYS A 21 -12.11 -8.05 2.27
CA CYS A 21 -12.13 -6.61 2.02
C CYS A 21 -11.49 -5.80 3.16
N ARG A 22 -11.87 -6.12 4.41
CA ARG A 22 -11.37 -5.38 5.59
C ARG A 22 -9.91 -5.68 5.87
N GLY A 23 -9.50 -6.94 5.68
CA GLY A 23 -8.11 -7.36 5.85
C GLY A 23 -7.17 -6.67 4.88
N ARG A 24 -7.51 -6.62 3.59
CA ARG A 24 -6.73 -5.88 2.59
C ARG A 24 -6.66 -4.39 2.90
N LEU A 25 -7.76 -3.77 3.33
CA LEU A 25 -7.76 -2.36 3.73
C LEU A 25 -6.89 -2.09 4.97
N ALA A 26 -6.81 -3.02 5.92
CA ALA A 26 -5.91 -2.89 7.06
C ALA A 26 -4.45 -2.82 6.60
N VAL A 27 -4.02 -3.75 5.74
CA VAL A 27 -2.66 -3.73 5.17
C VAL A 27 -2.41 -2.47 4.35
N THR A 28 -3.39 -2.00 3.56
CA THR A 28 -3.28 -0.71 2.85
C THR A 28 -3.00 0.44 3.81
N LEU A 29 -3.67 0.50 4.96
CA LEU A 29 -3.47 1.56 5.95
C LEU A 29 -2.07 1.53 6.56
N ASP A 30 -1.52 0.34 6.79
CA ASP A 30 -0.15 0.18 7.28
C ASP A 30 0.86 0.69 6.25
N ILE A 31 0.72 0.31 4.98
CA ILE A 31 1.59 0.78 3.89
C ILE A 31 1.50 2.30 3.72
N LEU A 32 0.31 2.87 3.82
CA LEU A 32 0.13 4.33 3.80
C LEU A 32 0.80 5.01 4.99
N THR A 33 0.79 4.38 6.17
CA THR A 33 1.45 4.89 7.37
C THR A 33 2.96 4.91 7.21
N ASP A 34 3.54 3.89 6.60
CA ASP A 34 4.96 3.85 6.25
C ASP A 34 5.34 4.96 5.25
N ALA A 35 4.49 5.20 4.24
CA ALA A 35 4.66 6.31 3.31
C ALA A 35 4.65 7.68 4.02
N LEU A 36 3.68 7.91 4.91
CA LEU A 36 3.57 9.16 5.68
C LEU A 36 4.79 9.38 6.59
N THR A 37 5.30 8.30 7.20
CA THR A 37 6.50 8.34 8.04
C THR A 37 7.73 8.76 7.24
N LEU A 38 7.91 8.20 6.04
CA LEU A 38 9.01 8.59 5.14
C LEU A 38 8.88 10.03 4.64
N VAL A 39 7.67 10.53 4.38
CA VAL A 39 7.45 11.94 4.02
C VAL A 39 7.92 12.86 5.14
N GLY A 40 7.62 12.51 6.40
CA GLY A 40 8.10 13.25 7.57
C GLY A 40 9.62 13.32 7.66
N MET A 41 10.30 12.19 7.43
CA MET A 41 11.77 12.13 7.38
C MET A 41 12.33 12.94 6.22
N HIS A 42 11.69 12.89 5.05
CA HIS A 42 12.10 13.66 3.88
C HIS A 42 12.07 15.17 4.15
N GLY A 43 11.02 15.67 4.81
CA GLY A 43 10.88 17.09 5.17
C GLY A 43 12.00 17.61 6.10
N VAL A 44 12.55 16.74 6.96
CA VAL A 44 13.63 17.08 7.91
C VAL A 44 15.02 16.94 7.28
N TYR A 45 15.26 15.87 6.51
CA TYR A 45 16.59 15.53 6.00
C TYR A 45 16.84 15.99 4.57
N CYS A 46 16.09 16.98 4.07
CA CYS A 46 16.17 17.31 2.65
C CYS A 46 17.45 18.09 2.24
N HIS A 47 18.65 17.48 2.31
CA HIS A 47 19.85 17.82 1.52
C HIS A 47 20.39 16.55 0.84
N ASN A 48 20.27 16.40 -0.48
CA ASN A 48 20.93 15.30 -1.21
C ASN A 48 21.95 15.90 -2.16
N THR A 49 23.21 15.94 -1.70
CA THR A 49 24.35 16.49 -2.44
C THR A 49 25.01 15.46 -3.37
N ARG A 50 24.63 14.16 -3.28
CA ARG A 50 25.41 13.07 -3.87
C ARG A 50 24.88 12.58 -5.23
N PHE A 51 23.57 12.70 -5.49
CA PHE A 51 22.95 12.23 -6.74
C PHE A 51 21.87 13.21 -7.22
N PRO A 52 22.18 14.18 -8.10
CA PRO A 52 21.23 15.21 -8.54
C PRO A 52 20.17 14.72 -9.53
N ASN A 53 20.43 13.62 -10.25
CA ASN A 53 19.56 13.14 -11.34
C ASN A 53 18.63 11.97 -10.96
N LYS A 54 18.67 11.52 -9.69
CA LYS A 54 17.72 10.53 -9.17
C LYS A 54 16.89 11.19 -8.06
N PRO A 55 15.58 10.87 -7.94
CA PRO A 55 14.84 11.23 -6.74
C PRO A 55 15.61 10.73 -5.52
N LYS A 56 15.50 11.43 -4.38
CA LYS A 56 16.08 10.91 -3.14
C LYS A 56 15.51 9.53 -2.87
N LEU A 57 16.34 8.64 -2.32
CA LEU A 57 15.95 7.27 -1.96
C LEU A 57 14.58 7.21 -1.27
N ASP A 58 14.32 8.18 -0.37
CA ASP A 58 13.06 8.29 0.36
C ASP A 58 11.84 8.55 -0.55
N ILE A 59 11.97 9.37 -1.61
CA ILE A 59 10.87 9.67 -2.55
C ILE A 59 10.55 8.44 -3.40
N GLU A 60 11.56 7.74 -3.90
CA GLU A 60 11.35 6.51 -4.68
C GLU A 60 10.60 5.46 -3.84
N GLN A 61 10.96 5.31 -2.57
CA GLN A 61 10.27 4.41 -1.65
C GLN A 61 8.85 4.87 -1.31
N ILE A 62 8.62 6.17 -1.10
CA ILE A 62 7.28 6.73 -0.91
C ILE A 62 6.39 6.42 -2.12
N LEU A 63 6.89 6.64 -3.34
CA LEU A 63 6.14 6.33 -4.55
C LEU A 63 5.78 4.84 -4.63
N LYS A 64 6.72 3.96 -4.26
CA LYS A 64 6.46 2.52 -4.22
C LYS A 64 5.36 2.16 -3.22
N TYR A 65 5.39 2.70 -2.00
CA TYR A 65 4.32 2.46 -1.02
C TYR A 65 2.97 2.98 -1.48
N LEU A 66 2.93 4.12 -2.18
CA LEU A 66 1.69 4.66 -2.75
C LEU A 66 1.14 3.79 -3.89
N GLU A 67 2.01 3.26 -4.76
CA GLU A 67 1.62 2.30 -5.80
C GLU A 67 1.07 1.00 -5.22
N ASP A 68 1.75 0.44 -4.22
CA ASP A 68 1.33 -0.78 -3.52
C ASP A 68 -0.03 -0.59 -2.82
N SER A 69 -0.21 0.54 -2.13
CA SER A 69 -1.48 0.91 -1.50
C SER A 69 -2.61 1.01 -2.53
N LYS A 70 -2.34 1.61 -3.70
CA LYS A 70 -3.31 1.75 -4.78
C LYS A 70 -3.73 0.39 -5.34
N GLU A 71 -2.79 -0.52 -5.54
CA GLU A 71 -3.07 -1.89 -6.03
C GLU A 71 -4.03 -2.61 -5.08
N LEU A 72 -3.80 -2.56 -3.76
CA LEU A 72 -4.70 -3.16 -2.77
C LEU A 72 -6.10 -2.50 -2.75
N VAL A 73 -6.18 -1.17 -2.83
CA VAL A 73 -7.47 -0.46 -2.88
C VAL A 73 -8.29 -0.88 -4.09
N ILE A 74 -7.67 -0.94 -5.27
CA ILE A 74 -8.34 -1.39 -6.50
C ILE A 74 -8.88 -2.81 -6.31
N SER A 75 -8.07 -3.69 -5.75
CA SER A 75 -8.46 -5.07 -5.49
C SER A 75 -9.67 -5.19 -4.55
N VAL A 76 -9.74 -4.34 -3.51
CA VAL A 76 -10.90 -4.27 -2.62
C VAL A 76 -12.14 -3.76 -3.34
N MET A 77 -12.01 -2.75 -4.20
CA MET A 77 -13.13 -2.23 -4.99
C MET A 77 -13.71 -3.31 -5.92
N GLU A 78 -12.85 -4.11 -6.54
CA GLU A 78 -13.26 -5.25 -7.38
C GLU A 78 -13.98 -6.33 -6.58
N GLU A 79 -13.48 -6.67 -5.38
CA GLU A 79 -14.12 -7.65 -4.51
C GLU A 79 -15.51 -7.17 -4.04
N ILE A 80 -15.65 -5.90 -3.67
CA ILE A 80 -16.96 -5.31 -3.32
C ILE A 80 -17.92 -5.36 -4.51
N LYS A 81 -17.43 -5.07 -5.72
CA LYS A 81 -18.24 -5.18 -6.95
C LYS A 81 -18.72 -6.61 -7.16
N LYS A 82 -17.84 -7.59 -6.98
CA LYS A 82 -18.15 -9.02 -7.12
C LYS A 82 -19.22 -9.46 -6.11
N GLN A 83 -19.09 -9.07 -4.84
CA GLN A 83 -20.07 -9.38 -3.79
C GLN A 83 -21.45 -8.84 -4.13
N LYS A 84 -21.54 -7.58 -4.59
CA LYS A 84 -22.81 -6.96 -5.03
C LYS A 84 -23.45 -7.66 -6.22
N THR A 85 -22.67 -8.27 -7.11
CA THR A 85 -23.20 -9.05 -8.23
C THR A 85 -23.75 -10.40 -7.75
N LEU A 86 -23.05 -11.07 -6.83
CA LEU A 86 -23.48 -12.34 -6.25
C LEU A 86 -24.78 -12.19 -5.44
N GLU A 87 -24.94 -11.11 -4.67
CA GLU A 87 -26.16 -10.83 -3.91
C GLU A 87 -27.42 -10.58 -4.77
N LYS A 88 -27.25 -10.26 -6.05
CA LYS A 88 -28.35 -9.99 -6.99
C LYS A 88 -28.82 -11.21 -7.77
N THR A 89 -28.10 -12.32 -7.67
CA THR A 89 -28.36 -13.56 -8.41
C THR A 89 -29.05 -14.56 -7.49
#